data_AF-A0A2M9P718-F1
#
_entry.id   AF-A0A2M9P718-F1
#
_cell.length_a   1.000
_cell.length_b   1.000
_cell.length_c   1.000
_cell.angle_alpha   90.00
_cell.angle_beta   90.00
_cell.angle_gamma   90.00
#
_symmetry.space_group_name_H-M   'P 1'
#
loop_
_entity.id
_entity.type
_entity.pdbx_description
1 polymer ?
#
loop_
_entity_poly.entity_id
_entity_poly.type
_entity_poly.pdbx_seq_one_letter_code
_entity_poly.pdbx_strand_id
1 'polypeptide(L)'
;VAARTIPAGALVRRYGQIIGAATGEIPAGAHVHVQNLAMSDHPEDYAFASAAQPLPVANEARTFLGYRRADGRSGTRNYLGVLTSVNCSGSVARFIAEAAEKTDWFRAMTHVDGIVPIVHGSGCGMSGQDEGYATLFRTLQGYARNPNFAGILLVGLGCEVMQI
;
A
#
# COMPACT_ATOMS: atom_id res chain seq x y z
N VAL A 1 -3.59 6.80 -31.85
CA VAL A 1 -3.32 6.68 -33.31
C VAL A 1 -1.85 6.41 -33.53
N ALA A 2 -1.46 5.83 -34.67
CA ALA A 2 -0.06 5.56 -35.00
C ALA A 2 0.72 6.87 -35.22
N ALA A 3 1.81 7.09 -34.48
CA ALA A 3 2.64 8.30 -34.60
C ALA A 3 3.49 8.33 -35.88
N ARG A 4 3.69 7.17 -36.51
CA ARG A 4 4.40 6.95 -37.78
C ARG A 4 3.83 5.69 -38.44
N THR A 5 4.13 5.46 -39.71
CA THR A 5 3.76 4.20 -40.38
C THR A 5 4.43 3.02 -39.67
N ILE A 6 3.65 1.99 -39.39
CA ILE A 6 4.08 0.76 -38.72
C ILE A 6 3.93 -0.39 -39.72
N PRO A 7 5.04 -1.02 -40.17
CA PRO A 7 4.97 -2.17 -41.06
C PRO A 7 4.26 -3.36 -40.41
N ALA A 8 3.68 -4.24 -41.24
CA ALA A 8 3.18 -5.53 -40.76
C ALA A 8 4.27 -6.31 -40.03
N GLY A 9 3.93 -6.93 -38.90
CA GLY A 9 4.86 -7.65 -38.02
C GLY A 9 5.74 -6.76 -37.15
N ALA A 10 5.75 -5.44 -37.33
CA ALA A 10 6.58 -4.57 -36.51
C ALA A 10 6.02 -4.43 -35.08
N LEU A 11 6.93 -4.42 -34.11
CA LEU A 11 6.60 -4.24 -32.70
C LEU A 11 6.09 -2.82 -32.44
N VAL A 12 4.92 -2.73 -31.83
CA VAL A 12 4.28 -1.47 -31.45
C VAL A 12 4.69 -1.13 -30.02
N ARG A 13 5.15 0.09 -29.81
CA ARG A 13 5.56 0.57 -28.49
C ARG A 13 4.62 1.63 -27.93
N ARG A 14 4.30 1.51 -26.63
CA ARG A 14 3.57 2.52 -25.85
C ARG A 14 4.15 2.56 -24.44
N TYR A 15 4.33 3.76 -23.89
CA TYR A 15 5.02 3.96 -22.59
C TYR A 15 6.43 3.34 -22.53
N GLY A 16 7.14 3.33 -23.66
CA GLY A 16 8.48 2.75 -23.77
C GLY A 16 8.52 1.23 -23.94
N GLN A 17 7.40 0.54 -23.72
CA GLN A 17 7.28 -0.92 -23.74
C GLN A 17 6.60 -1.43 -25.01
N ILE A 18 6.91 -2.66 -25.40
CA ILE A 18 6.24 -3.36 -26.50
C ILE A 18 4.85 -3.77 -26.01
N ILE A 19 3.81 -3.47 -26.79
CA ILE A 19 2.41 -3.82 -26.48
C ILE A 19 1.83 -4.87 -27.43
N GLY A 20 2.64 -5.37 -28.36
CA GLY A 20 2.26 -6.32 -29.39
C GLY A 20 2.94 -6.02 -30.73
N ALA A 21 2.54 -6.75 -31.77
CA ALA A 21 2.97 -6.54 -33.15
C ALA A 21 1.79 -6.14 -34.04
N ALA A 22 2.06 -5.31 -35.04
CA ALA A 22 1.07 -4.96 -36.03
C ALA A 22 0.69 -6.17 -36.89
N THR A 23 -0.60 -6.50 -37.03
CA THR A 23 -1.05 -7.64 -37.85
C THR A 23 -1.08 -7.33 -39.35
N GLY A 24 -0.95 -6.05 -39.70
CA GLY A 24 -0.85 -5.54 -41.06
C GLY A 24 -0.16 -4.17 -41.05
N GLU A 25 0.02 -3.55 -42.21
CA GLU A 25 0.53 -2.18 -42.27
C GLU A 25 -0.45 -1.21 -41.60
N ILE A 26 0.05 -0.35 -40.70
CA ILE A 26 -0.73 0.71 -40.06
C ILE A 26 -0.15 2.06 -40.50
N PRO A 27 -0.84 2.82 -41.37
CA PRO A 27 -0.39 4.14 -41.80
C PRO A 27 -0.25 5.12 -40.62
N ALA A 28 0.65 6.10 -40.75
CA ALA A 28 0.71 7.22 -39.81
C ALA A 28 -0.67 7.89 -39.66
N GLY A 29 -1.07 8.19 -38.43
CA GLY A 29 -2.38 8.76 -38.11
C GLY A 29 -3.53 7.75 -38.01
N ALA A 30 -3.35 6.50 -38.44
CA ALA A 30 -4.40 5.48 -38.37
C ALA A 30 -4.70 5.03 -36.92
N HIS A 31 -5.91 4.52 -36.70
CA HIS A 31 -6.32 3.96 -35.43
C HIS A 31 -5.57 2.64 -35.17
N VAL A 32 -4.91 2.52 -34.01
CA VAL A 32 -4.25 1.28 -33.56
C VAL A 32 -5.18 0.63 -32.55
N HIS A 33 -5.71 -0.55 -32.87
CA HIS A 33 -6.66 -1.27 -32.04
C HIS A 33 -6.60 -2.79 -32.28
N VAL A 34 -7.48 -3.56 -31.63
CA VAL A 34 -7.49 -5.04 -31.67
C VAL A 34 -7.58 -5.64 -33.07
N GLN A 35 -8.09 -4.89 -34.04
CA GLN A 35 -8.17 -5.30 -35.44
C GLN A 35 -6.83 -5.27 -36.20
N ASN A 36 -5.86 -4.48 -35.74
CA ASN A 36 -4.56 -4.31 -36.40
C ASN A 36 -3.34 -4.46 -35.48
N LEU A 37 -3.55 -4.85 -34.22
CA LEU A 37 -2.53 -5.12 -33.22
C LEU A 37 -2.85 -6.45 -32.53
N ALA A 38 -1.87 -7.35 -32.46
CA ALA A 38 -1.99 -8.62 -31.76
C ALA A 38 -0.85 -8.80 -30.75
N MET A 39 -1.07 -9.70 -29.79
CA MET A 39 0.00 -10.18 -28.91
C MET A 39 1.09 -10.82 -29.76
N SER A 40 2.34 -10.56 -29.41
CA SER A 40 3.51 -11.12 -30.09
C SER A 40 4.49 -11.67 -29.07
N ASP A 41 5.23 -12.69 -29.47
CA ASP A 41 6.45 -13.04 -28.76
C ASP A 41 7.41 -11.85 -28.84
N HIS A 42 8.08 -11.58 -27.73
CA HIS A 42 9.04 -10.49 -27.60
C HIS A 42 10.14 -10.93 -26.65
N PRO A 43 11.38 -10.47 -26.86
CA PRO A 43 12.50 -10.88 -26.03
C PRO A 43 12.27 -10.48 -24.56
N GLU A 44 12.49 -11.42 -23.65
CA GLU A 44 12.34 -11.27 -22.19
C GLU A 44 13.51 -10.51 -21.54
N ASP A 45 14.28 -9.72 -22.30
CA ASP A 45 15.30 -8.85 -21.70
C ASP A 45 14.60 -7.65 -21.04
N TYR A 46 14.32 -7.81 -19.74
CA TYR A 46 13.69 -6.81 -18.89
C TYR A 46 14.51 -5.51 -18.78
N ALA A 47 15.77 -5.49 -19.23
CA ALA A 47 16.65 -4.32 -19.26
C ALA A 47 16.53 -3.49 -17.97
N PHE A 48 16.67 -4.16 -16.81
CA PHE A 48 16.32 -3.61 -15.51
C PHE A 48 17.03 -2.27 -15.27
N ALA A 49 16.26 -1.24 -14.92
CA ALA A 49 16.75 0.11 -14.66
C ALA A 49 17.55 0.77 -15.81
N SER A 50 17.47 0.26 -17.06
CA SER A 50 18.19 0.81 -18.22
C SER A 50 17.85 2.26 -18.58
N ALA A 51 16.67 2.73 -18.17
CA ALA A 51 16.22 4.10 -18.38
C ALA A 51 16.29 4.96 -17.10
N ALA A 52 16.98 4.51 -16.05
CA ALA A 52 17.13 5.28 -14.82
C ALA A 52 17.92 6.56 -15.08
N GLN A 53 17.25 7.70 -14.94
CA GLN A 53 17.86 9.02 -15.03
C GLN A 53 18.00 9.61 -13.61
N PRO A 54 19.18 10.14 -13.23
CA PRO A 54 19.34 10.84 -11.96
C PRO A 54 18.35 12.00 -11.85
N LEU A 55 17.67 12.09 -10.71
CA LEU A 55 16.82 13.25 -10.44
C LEU A 55 17.69 14.49 -10.20
N PRO A 56 17.20 15.69 -10.59
CA PRO A 56 17.83 16.93 -10.19
C PRO A 56 17.99 16.97 -8.66
N VAL A 57 19.09 17.56 -8.20
CA VAL A 57 19.29 17.82 -6.77
C VAL A 57 18.14 18.66 -6.26
N ALA A 58 17.61 18.35 -5.07
CA ALA A 58 16.59 19.17 -4.44
C ALA A 58 17.24 20.42 -3.87
N ASN A 59 16.79 21.59 -4.33
CA ASN A 59 17.43 22.87 -4.01
C ASN A 59 16.85 23.56 -2.76
N GLU A 60 15.72 23.06 -2.27
CA GLU A 60 14.94 23.73 -1.23
C GLU A 60 14.50 22.73 -0.16
N ALA A 61 14.80 23.05 1.10
CA ALA A 61 14.27 22.33 2.23
C ALA A 61 12.77 22.62 2.36
N ARG A 62 11.93 21.60 2.22
CA ARG A 62 10.48 21.70 2.43
C ARG A 62 10.12 21.22 3.83
N THR A 63 9.24 21.95 4.49
CA THR A 63 8.73 21.62 5.82
C THR A 63 7.21 21.50 5.80
N PHE A 64 6.66 20.76 6.74
CA PHE A 64 5.21 20.67 6.98
C PHE A 64 4.93 20.61 8.48
N LEU A 65 3.73 21.00 8.89
CA LEU A 65 3.27 20.82 10.27
C LEU A 65 2.89 19.36 10.49
N GLY A 66 3.59 18.67 11.38
CA GLY A 66 3.37 17.25 11.67
C GLY A 66 3.60 16.92 13.14
N TYR A 67 3.18 15.72 13.53
CA TYR A 67 3.32 15.18 14.88
C TYR A 67 4.65 14.45 15.02
N ARG A 68 5.62 15.07 15.70
CA ARG A 68 6.94 14.48 15.93
C ARG A 68 6.84 13.33 16.95
N ARG A 69 7.47 12.20 16.63
CA ARG A 69 7.50 11.00 17.47
C ARG A 69 8.85 10.83 18.16
N ALA A 70 8.87 10.08 19.25
CA ALA A 70 10.09 9.83 20.04
C ALA A 70 11.19 9.10 19.24
N ASP A 71 10.81 8.33 18.22
CA ASP A 71 11.72 7.64 17.31
C ASP A 71 12.27 8.54 16.16
N GLY A 72 11.95 9.83 16.18
CA GLY A 72 12.40 10.81 15.18
C GLY A 72 11.52 10.92 13.93
N ARG A 73 10.54 10.02 13.73
CA ARG A 73 9.61 10.10 12.60
C ARG A 73 8.51 11.14 12.85
N SER A 74 7.79 11.50 11.79
CA SER A 74 6.71 12.49 11.86
C SER A 74 5.42 11.95 11.25
N GLY A 75 4.33 12.04 12.00
CA GLY A 75 2.98 11.73 11.54
C GLY A 75 2.32 12.95 10.90
N THR A 76 1.42 12.70 9.94
CA THR A 76 0.52 13.72 9.36
C THR A 76 -0.84 13.74 10.05
N ARG A 77 -1.09 12.76 10.92
CA ARG A 77 -2.27 12.58 11.75
C ARG A 77 -1.85 12.11 13.15
N ASN A 78 -2.76 12.19 14.10
CA ASN A 78 -2.55 11.81 15.49
C ASN A 78 -3.70 10.95 16.00
N TYR A 79 -3.70 9.69 15.59
CA TYR A 79 -4.68 8.70 16.04
C TYR A 79 -4.18 7.87 17.21
N LEU A 80 -5.10 7.25 17.94
CA LEU A 80 -4.81 6.09 18.78
C LEU A 80 -5.25 4.82 18.03
N GLY A 81 -4.43 3.77 18.02
CA GLY A 81 -4.82 2.50 17.41
C GLY A 81 -5.16 1.45 18.46
N VAL A 82 -6.19 0.65 18.21
CA VAL A 82 -6.50 -0.55 19.00
C VAL A 82 -6.24 -1.78 18.13
N LEU A 83 -5.07 -2.38 18.31
CA LEU A 83 -4.56 -3.47 17.48
C LEU A 83 -4.96 -4.81 18.08
N THR A 84 -5.45 -5.74 17.26
CA THR A 84 -5.82 -7.08 17.71
C THR A 84 -4.76 -8.11 17.34
N SER A 85 -4.46 -9.04 18.24
CA SER A 85 -3.62 -10.23 17.94
C SER A 85 -4.42 -11.41 17.34
N VAL A 86 -5.76 -11.34 17.39
CA VAL A 86 -6.67 -12.36 16.83
C VAL A 86 -8.01 -11.78 16.39
N ASN A 87 -8.62 -12.40 15.38
CA ASN A 87 -9.97 -12.07 14.92
C ASN A 87 -11.04 -11.99 16.03
N CYS A 88 -11.00 -12.90 17.02
CA CYS A 88 -11.97 -12.92 18.13
C CYS A 88 -11.92 -11.63 18.99
N SER A 89 -10.80 -10.92 19.00
CA SER A 89 -10.67 -9.63 19.70
C SER A 89 -11.09 -8.43 18.83
N GLY A 90 -11.50 -8.65 17.58
CA GLY A 90 -11.94 -7.60 16.65
C GLY A 90 -13.18 -6.87 17.11
N SER A 91 -14.16 -7.56 17.69
CA SER A 91 -15.33 -6.91 18.30
C SER A 91 -14.95 -6.09 19.53
N VAL A 92 -14.07 -6.62 20.38
CA VAL A 92 -13.54 -5.92 21.56
C VAL A 92 -12.85 -4.62 21.17
N ALA A 93 -11.98 -4.64 20.16
CA ALA A 93 -11.31 -3.44 19.67
C ALA A 93 -12.29 -2.36 19.17
N ARG A 94 -13.33 -2.76 18.44
CA ARG A 94 -14.39 -1.85 17.98
C ARG A 94 -15.17 -1.25 19.17
N PHE A 95 -15.55 -2.08 20.13
CA PHE A 95 -16.27 -1.60 21.32
C PHE A 95 -15.43 -0.68 22.19
N ILE A 96 -14.11 -0.90 22.30
CA ILE A 96 -13.20 0.04 22.97
C ILE A 96 -13.24 1.40 22.28
N ALA A 97 -13.09 1.44 20.95
CA ALA A 97 -13.13 2.68 20.19
C ALA A 97 -14.48 3.41 20.35
N GLU A 98 -15.59 2.70 20.14
CA GLU A 98 -16.95 3.25 20.27
C GLU A 98 -17.26 3.75 21.70
N ALA A 99 -16.78 3.05 22.73
CA ALA A 99 -16.98 3.44 24.11
C ALA A 99 -16.17 4.70 24.44
N ALA A 100 -14.90 4.75 24.04
CA ALA A 100 -14.04 5.90 24.29
C ALA A 100 -14.54 7.17 23.60
N GLU A 101 -15.03 7.09 22.36
CA GLU A 101 -15.62 8.24 21.63
C GLU A 101 -16.85 8.87 22.33
N LYS A 102 -17.51 8.10 23.21
CA LYS A 102 -18.67 8.56 23.99
C LYS A 102 -18.27 9.24 25.31
N THR A 103 -17.00 9.19 25.70
CA THR A 103 -16.53 9.77 26.97
C THR A 103 -16.18 11.25 26.85
N ASP A 104 -16.39 12.01 27.93
CA ASP A 104 -16.09 13.45 27.95
C ASP A 104 -14.58 13.72 27.88
N TRP A 105 -13.76 12.87 28.50
CA TRP A 105 -12.31 13.03 28.48
C TRP A 105 -11.75 12.91 27.07
N PHE A 106 -12.26 11.99 26.26
CA PHE A 106 -11.80 11.81 24.88
C PHE A 106 -12.28 12.97 24.00
N ARG A 107 -13.53 13.41 24.18
CA ARG A 107 -14.08 14.59 23.49
C ARG A 107 -13.32 15.88 23.82
N ALA A 108 -12.72 15.97 25.00
CA ALA A 108 -11.85 17.08 25.39
C ALA A 108 -10.44 17.01 24.76
N MET A 109 -10.01 15.86 24.21
CA MET A 109 -8.72 15.69 23.54
C MET A 109 -8.76 16.23 22.10
N THR A 110 -8.63 17.53 21.94
CA THR A 110 -8.67 18.20 20.62
C THR A 110 -7.47 17.93 19.72
N HIS A 111 -6.40 17.33 20.25
CA HIS A 111 -5.17 17.02 19.52
C HIS A 111 -5.13 15.57 19.00
N VAL A 112 -6.13 14.74 19.33
CA VAL A 112 -6.25 13.36 18.86
C VAL A 112 -7.34 13.31 17.79
N ASP A 113 -6.99 12.83 16.61
CA ASP A 113 -7.90 12.79 15.45
C ASP A 113 -8.99 11.71 15.56
N GLY A 114 -8.78 10.70 16.44
CA GLY A 114 -9.71 9.59 16.61
C GLY A 114 -9.05 8.33 17.17
N ILE A 115 -9.86 7.27 17.29
CA ILE A 115 -9.41 5.92 17.64
C ILE A 115 -9.69 4.98 16.47
N VAL A 116 -8.68 4.23 16.03
CA VAL A 116 -8.81 3.31 14.89
C VAL A 116 -8.69 1.87 15.39
N PRO A 117 -9.76 1.07 15.31
CA PRO A 117 -9.66 -0.37 15.54
C PRO A 117 -8.96 -1.05 14.35
N ILE A 118 -7.85 -1.73 14.61
CA ILE A 118 -7.02 -2.42 13.61
C ILE A 118 -7.23 -3.92 13.80
N VAL A 119 -8.16 -4.45 13.01
CA VAL A 119 -8.65 -5.83 13.11
C VAL A 119 -8.23 -6.66 11.91
N HIS A 120 -8.03 -7.97 12.10
CA HIS A 120 -7.73 -8.91 11.02
C HIS A 120 -8.61 -10.17 11.13
N GLY A 121 -8.79 -10.88 10.00
CA GLY A 121 -9.67 -12.05 9.93
C GLY A 121 -9.04 -13.38 10.39
N SER A 122 -7.74 -13.42 10.65
CA SER A 122 -7.04 -14.65 11.03
C SER A 122 -7.38 -15.09 12.46
N GLY A 123 -7.80 -16.35 12.60
CA GLY A 123 -8.17 -16.96 13.88
C GLY A 123 -7.04 -17.78 14.51
N CYS A 124 -7.30 -18.31 15.71
CA CYS A 124 -6.37 -19.12 16.51
C CYS A 124 -5.92 -20.44 15.83
N GLY A 125 -6.57 -20.85 14.73
CA GLY A 125 -6.19 -22.05 13.95
C GLY A 125 -5.22 -21.79 12.79
N MET A 126 -4.68 -20.58 12.66
CA MET A 126 -3.71 -20.28 11.60
C MET A 126 -2.35 -20.94 11.88
N SER A 127 -1.57 -21.22 10.82
CA SER A 127 -0.18 -21.63 10.98
C SER A 127 0.64 -20.51 11.64
N GLY A 128 1.61 -20.86 12.47
CA GLY A 128 2.54 -19.91 13.10
C GLY A 128 3.87 -19.73 12.37
N GLN A 129 4.08 -20.41 11.22
CA GLN A 129 5.39 -20.51 10.58
C GLN A 129 5.37 -20.33 9.05
N ASP A 130 4.20 -20.06 8.45
CA ASP A 130 4.09 -19.89 7.00
C ASP A 130 4.15 -18.43 6.55
N GLU A 131 4.18 -18.20 5.23
CA GLU A 131 4.20 -16.86 4.66
C GLU A 131 2.93 -16.06 4.99
N GLY A 132 1.81 -16.73 5.24
CA GLY A 132 0.57 -16.09 5.69
C GLY A 132 0.75 -15.46 7.06
N TYR A 133 1.36 -16.19 8.00
CA TYR A 133 1.77 -15.67 9.30
C TYR A 133 2.78 -14.53 9.17
N ALA A 134 3.85 -14.73 8.40
CA ALA A 134 4.90 -13.72 8.22
C ALA A 134 4.35 -12.42 7.61
N THR A 135 3.45 -12.53 6.63
CA THR A 135 2.77 -11.38 6.00
C THR A 135 1.86 -10.66 6.99
N LEU A 136 1.06 -11.40 7.77
CA LEU A 136 0.21 -10.80 8.79
C LEU A 136 1.03 -10.09 9.86
N PHE A 137 2.06 -10.74 10.39
CA PHE A 137 2.93 -10.19 11.42
C PHE A 137 3.61 -8.90 10.94
N ARG A 138 4.19 -8.91 9.73
CA ARG A 138 4.80 -7.73 9.10
C ARG A 138 3.78 -6.59 8.91
N THR A 139 2.55 -6.92 8.55
CA THR A 139 1.47 -5.94 8.39
C THR A 139 1.10 -5.30 9.73
N LEU A 140 0.86 -6.10 10.77
CA LEU A 140 0.50 -5.60 12.10
C LEU A 140 1.65 -4.80 12.74
N GLN A 141 2.90 -5.24 12.55
CA GLN A 141 4.08 -4.47 12.95
C GLN A 141 4.18 -3.13 12.22
N GLY A 142 3.82 -3.09 10.94
CA GLY A 142 3.74 -1.86 10.15
C GLY A 142 2.70 -0.88 10.70
N TYR A 143 1.52 -1.38 11.06
CA TYR A 143 0.49 -0.59 11.75
C TYR A 143 0.96 -0.10 13.12
N ALA A 144 1.53 -0.98 13.93
CA ALA A 144 2.02 -0.65 15.27
C ALA A 144 3.11 0.44 15.25
N ARG A 145 3.89 0.50 14.16
CA ARG A 145 4.96 1.47 13.96
C ARG A 145 4.55 2.63 13.05
N ASN A 146 3.30 2.79 12.65
CA ASN A 146 2.92 3.89 11.78
C ASN A 146 2.98 5.22 12.55
N PRO A 147 3.73 6.25 12.09
CA PRO A 147 3.88 7.51 12.82
C PRO A 147 2.58 8.32 12.94
N ASN A 148 1.51 7.95 12.21
CA ASN A 148 0.20 8.54 12.41
C ASN A 148 -0.51 8.06 13.69
N PHE A 149 0.00 7.01 14.33
CA PHE A 149 -0.45 6.62 15.66
C PHE A 149 0.42 7.25 16.73
N ALA A 150 -0.20 7.98 17.66
CA ALA A 150 0.42 8.48 18.87
C ALA A 150 0.72 7.35 19.86
N GLY A 151 -0.13 6.32 19.83
CA GLY A 151 -0.03 5.15 20.68
C GLY A 151 -0.88 4.01 20.12
N ILE A 152 -0.52 2.80 20.51
CA ILE A 152 -1.18 1.55 20.12
C ILE A 152 -1.53 0.79 21.40
N LEU A 153 -2.80 0.43 21.54
CA LEU A 153 -3.27 -0.52 22.53
C LEU A 153 -3.38 -1.89 21.86
N LEU A 154 -2.62 -2.87 22.33
CA LEU A 154 -2.72 -4.25 21.85
C LEU A 154 -3.77 -5.03 22.67
N VAL A 155 -4.69 -5.70 22.00
CA VAL A 155 -5.71 -6.55 22.62
C VAL A 155 -5.48 -7.99 22.20
N GLY A 156 -5.24 -8.85 23.18
CA GLY A 156 -5.14 -10.29 23.03
C GLY A 156 -6.15 -11.02 23.92
N LEU A 157 -6.49 -12.26 23.55
CA LEU A 157 -7.44 -13.11 24.29
C LEU A 157 -6.77 -14.37 24.84
N GLY A 158 -5.51 -14.62 24.49
CA GLY A 158 -4.69 -15.73 24.95
C GLY A 158 -4.71 -16.98 24.06
N CYS A 159 -5.67 -17.15 23.14
CA CYS A 159 -5.67 -18.30 22.23
C CYS A 159 -4.85 -18.09 20.94
N GLU A 160 -4.43 -16.86 20.68
CA GLU A 160 -3.74 -16.49 19.46
C GLU A 160 -2.40 -17.22 19.31
N VAL A 161 -2.12 -17.62 18.07
CA VAL A 161 -0.80 -18.12 17.69
C VAL A 161 0.22 -16.98 17.70
N MET A 162 -0.24 -15.76 17.45
CA MET A 162 0.57 -14.55 17.47
C MET A 162 0.70 -13.99 18.89
N GLN A 163 1.53 -14.65 19.70
CA GLN A 163 1.97 -14.14 20.99
C GLN A 163 3.08 -13.10 20.76
N ILE A 164 2.92 -11.89 21.31
CA ILE A 164 3.87 -10.77 21.18
C ILE A 164 4.53 -10.51 22.54
#